data_AF-A0A935FCW9-F1
#
_entry.id   AF-A0A935FCW9-F1
#
_cell.length_a   1.000
_cell.length_b   1.000
_cell.length_c   1.000
_cell.angle_alpha   90.00
_cell.angle_beta   90.00
_cell.angle_gamma   90.00
#
_symmetry.space_group_name_H-M   'P 1'
#
loop_
_entity.id
_entity.type
_entity.pdbx_description
1 polymer ?
#
loop_
_entity_poly.entity_id
_entity_poly.type
_entity_poly.pdbx_seq_one_letter_code
_entity_poly.pdbx_strand_id
1 'polypeptide(L)'
;MKPTKFISIFKIVSLFILTVVLISCGTGQMKIVVPKGFTGKIYLVLSTQDTNILNIDSNGIGYINEQTFNRTTVKPKIFESDGTDISKYGVGFNPSAFWSKGKFAFIDMASKHTTKEIEYLSFLISHSSGDEVKTANGINLNELVDHSKIFYR
;
A
#
# COMPACT_ATOMS: atom_id res chain seq x y z
N MET A 1 48.27 -20.13 11.93
CA MET A 1 47.18 -20.31 10.95
C MET A 1 47.44 -19.35 9.79
N LYS A 2 47.58 -19.83 8.53
CA LYS A 2 47.99 -18.97 7.40
C LYS A 2 46.92 -17.89 7.12
N PRO A 3 47.29 -16.59 7.03
CA PRO A 3 46.34 -15.48 6.90
C PRO A 3 45.46 -15.58 5.64
N THR A 4 45.93 -16.30 4.62
CA THR A 4 45.22 -16.52 3.36
C THR A 4 43.93 -17.33 3.50
N LYS A 5 43.86 -18.29 4.43
CA LYS A 5 42.65 -19.11 4.65
C LYS A 5 41.55 -18.33 5.38
N PHE A 6 41.93 -17.47 6.32
CA PHE A 6 40.98 -16.67 7.10
C PHE A 6 40.27 -15.62 6.24
N ILE A 7 41.03 -14.93 5.37
CA ILE A 7 40.48 -13.95 4.42
C ILE A 7 39.55 -14.63 3.41
N SER A 8 39.87 -15.85 2.98
CA SER A 8 39.04 -16.60 2.03
C SER A 8 37.70 -17.03 2.63
N ILE A 9 37.68 -17.49 3.88
CA ILE A 9 36.43 -17.87 4.58
C ILE A 9 35.56 -16.63 4.81
N PHE A 10 36.15 -15.50 5.21
CA PHE A 10 35.42 -14.26 5.44
C PHE A 10 34.72 -13.73 4.18
N LYS A 11 35.37 -13.84 3.01
CA LYS A 11 34.77 -13.48 1.71
C LYS A 11 33.55 -14.34 1.36
N ILE A 12 33.62 -15.65 1.61
CA ILE A 12 32.51 -16.58 1.34
C ILE A 12 31.32 -16.27 2.25
N VAL A 13 31.56 -16.04 3.53
CA VAL A 13 30.52 -15.71 4.50
C VAL A 13 29.87 -14.35 4.18
N SER A 14 30.67 -13.32 3.88
CA SER A 14 30.16 -12.00 3.48
C SER A 14 29.31 -12.07 2.21
N LEU A 15 29.71 -12.87 1.22
CA LEU A 15 28.94 -13.05 -0.01
C LEU A 15 27.62 -13.78 0.29
N PHE A 16 27.64 -14.79 1.15
CA PHE A 16 26.43 -15.53 1.54
C PHE A 16 25.43 -14.63 2.29
N ILE A 17 25.91 -13.82 3.23
CA ILE A 17 25.08 -12.83 3.95
C ILE A 17 24.48 -11.82 2.97
N LEU A 18 25.28 -11.26 2.06
CA LEU A 18 24.80 -10.30 1.07
C LEU A 18 23.74 -10.93 0.15
N THR A 19 23.92 -12.19 -0.25
CA THR A 19 22.98 -12.91 -1.10
C THR A 19 21.65 -13.17 -0.38
N VAL A 20 21.69 -13.57 0.89
CA VAL A 20 20.50 -13.75 1.73
C VAL A 20 19.75 -12.41 1.93
N VAL A 21 20.48 -11.31 2.15
CA VAL A 21 19.88 -9.97 2.26
C VAL A 21 19.20 -9.57 0.95
N LEU A 22 19.83 -9.79 -0.21
CA LEU A 22 19.25 -9.50 -1.53
C LEU A 22 18.01 -10.36 -1.83
N ILE A 23 18.02 -11.65 -1.48
CA ILE A 23 16.87 -12.56 -1.67
C ILE A 23 15.72 -12.20 -0.72
N SER A 24 16.01 -11.84 0.53
CA SER A 24 14.99 -11.35 1.49
C SER A 24 14.44 -9.97 1.10
N CYS A 25 15.17 -9.24 0.26
CA CYS A 25 14.77 -7.98 -0.37
C CYS A 25 14.13 -8.23 -1.74
N GLY A 26 13.50 -9.39 -1.96
CA GLY A 26 12.51 -9.56 -3.01
C GLY A 26 11.36 -8.60 -2.74
N THR A 27 11.39 -7.44 -3.40
CA THR A 27 10.30 -6.48 -3.44
C THR A 27 9.12 -7.12 -4.15
N GLY A 28 8.38 -7.96 -3.43
CA GLY A 28 7.16 -8.58 -3.91
C GLY A 28 6.23 -7.47 -4.41
N GLN A 29 6.13 -7.34 -5.73
CA GLN A 29 5.27 -6.34 -6.35
C GLN A 29 3.84 -6.59 -5.86
N MET A 30 3.26 -5.60 -5.19
CA MET A 30 1.94 -5.73 -4.58
C MET A 30 0.88 -6.06 -5.64
N LYS A 31 0.04 -7.06 -5.36
CA LYS A 31 -1.11 -7.43 -6.17
C LYS A 31 -2.38 -6.92 -5.51
N ILE A 32 -3.10 -6.03 -6.19
CA ILE A 32 -4.38 -5.47 -5.75
C ILE A 32 -5.48 -6.05 -6.63
N VAL A 33 -6.58 -6.47 -6.02
CA VAL A 33 -7.78 -6.95 -6.71
C VAL A 33 -8.92 -5.99 -6.42
N VAL A 34 -9.58 -5.47 -7.45
CA VAL A 34 -10.70 -4.53 -7.33
C VAL A 34 -11.98 -5.11 -7.94
N PRO A 35 -13.17 -4.59 -7.59
CA PRO A 35 -14.40 -4.96 -8.27
C PRO A 35 -14.32 -4.68 -9.78
N LYS A 36 -14.97 -5.52 -10.59
CA LYS A 36 -15.04 -5.32 -12.04
C LYS A 36 -15.63 -3.95 -12.39
N GLY A 37 -14.98 -3.23 -13.29
CA GLY A 37 -15.37 -1.88 -13.73
C GLY A 37 -15.08 -0.78 -12.71
N PHE A 38 -14.34 -1.06 -11.63
CA PHE A 38 -14.02 -0.06 -10.62
C PHE A 38 -13.25 1.11 -11.24
N THR A 39 -13.74 2.31 -10.96
CA THR A 39 -13.12 3.59 -11.29
C THR A 39 -13.22 4.48 -10.08
N GLY A 40 -12.12 5.10 -9.68
CA GLY A 40 -12.09 5.92 -8.48
C GLY A 40 -10.81 5.77 -7.68
N LYS A 41 -10.83 6.36 -6.49
CA LYS A 41 -9.66 6.39 -5.60
C LYS A 41 -9.64 5.14 -4.73
N ILE A 42 -8.47 4.54 -4.64
CA ILE A 42 -8.19 3.43 -3.73
C ILE A 42 -7.55 3.98 -2.46
N TYR A 43 -7.97 3.48 -1.31
CA TYR A 43 -7.42 3.78 0.00
C TYR A 43 -6.92 2.48 0.65
N LEU A 44 -5.61 2.36 0.82
CA LEU A 44 -4.98 1.29 1.59
C LEU A 44 -4.70 1.79 3.01
N VAL A 45 -5.57 1.43 3.93
CA VAL A 45 -5.53 1.88 5.33
C VAL A 45 -4.50 1.06 6.11
N LEU A 46 -3.72 1.73 6.95
CA LEU A 46 -2.77 1.08 7.85
C LEU A 46 -3.52 0.21 8.87
N SER A 47 -3.10 -1.05 8.96
CA SER A 47 -3.82 -2.09 9.67
C SER A 47 -2.98 -2.75 10.76
N THR A 48 -3.65 -3.22 11.81
CA THR A 48 -3.08 -4.07 12.87
C THR A 48 -2.89 -5.53 12.44
N GLN A 49 -3.39 -5.91 11.25
CA GLN A 49 -3.30 -7.27 10.75
C GLN A 49 -1.86 -7.59 10.31
N ASP A 50 -1.42 -8.82 10.58
CA ASP A 50 -0.08 -9.29 10.18
C ASP A 50 0.08 -9.38 8.65
N THR A 51 -1.03 -9.61 7.94
CA THR A 51 -1.07 -9.74 6.49
C THR A 51 -1.88 -8.64 5.81
N ASN A 52 -1.49 -8.29 4.59
CA ASN A 52 -2.24 -7.33 3.77
C ASN A 52 -3.57 -7.93 3.27
N ILE A 53 -4.63 -7.11 3.28
CA ILE A 53 -5.93 -7.41 2.69
C ILE A 53 -6.08 -6.51 1.45
N LEU A 54 -5.71 -7.06 0.29
CA LEU A 54 -5.63 -6.33 -0.99
C LEU A 54 -6.78 -6.66 -1.95
N ASN A 55 -7.81 -7.34 -1.46
CA ASN A 55 -9.09 -7.44 -2.14
C ASN A 55 -9.93 -6.22 -1.73
N ILE A 56 -9.97 -5.25 -2.60
CA ILE A 56 -10.57 -3.94 -2.36
C ILE A 56 -12.09 -4.07 -2.39
N ASP A 57 -12.76 -3.45 -1.42
CA ASP A 57 -14.20 -3.40 -1.38
C ASP A 57 -14.81 -2.45 -2.43
N SER A 58 -16.14 -2.37 -2.46
CA SER A 58 -16.87 -1.47 -3.38
C SER A 58 -16.60 0.01 -3.14
N ASN A 59 -16.09 0.39 -1.98
CA ASN A 59 -15.75 1.77 -1.61
C ASN A 59 -14.30 2.12 -1.96
N GLY A 60 -13.53 1.19 -2.50
CA GLY A 60 -12.13 1.41 -2.82
C GLY A 60 -11.20 1.21 -1.62
N ILE A 61 -11.62 0.53 -0.55
CA ILE A 61 -10.84 0.37 0.68
C ILE A 61 -10.16 -0.99 0.73
N GLY A 62 -8.88 -0.98 1.08
CA GLY A 62 -8.09 -2.15 1.44
C GLY A 62 -7.24 -1.89 2.68
N TYR A 63 -6.57 -2.92 3.19
CA TYR A 63 -5.80 -2.84 4.44
C TYR A 63 -4.39 -3.37 4.23
N ILE A 64 -3.41 -2.66 4.76
CA ILE A 64 -1.99 -3.04 4.66
C ILE A 64 -1.30 -2.95 6.01
N ASN A 65 -0.37 -3.87 6.25
CA ASN A 65 0.44 -3.87 7.45
C ASN A 65 1.52 -2.76 7.41
N GLU A 66 2.14 -2.49 8.56
CA GLU A 66 3.14 -1.42 8.68
C GLU A 66 4.36 -1.63 7.77
N GLN A 67 4.82 -2.86 7.62
CA GLN A 67 5.96 -3.16 6.74
C GLN A 67 5.69 -2.74 5.29
N THR A 68 4.48 -3.04 4.80
CA THR A 68 4.04 -2.71 3.45
C THR A 68 3.80 -1.21 3.30
N PHE A 69 3.17 -0.60 4.30
CA PHE A 69 2.90 0.83 4.35
C PHE A 69 4.17 1.69 4.26
N ASN A 70 5.29 1.18 4.78
CA ASN A 70 6.59 1.85 4.73
C ASN A 70 7.40 1.55 3.45
N ARG A 71 6.97 0.60 2.60
CA ARG A 71 7.68 0.14 1.40
C ARG A 71 6.88 0.42 0.12
N THR A 72 6.83 1.68 -0.28
CA THR A 72 5.89 2.16 -1.32
C THR A 72 6.59 2.71 -2.56
N THR A 73 7.77 2.22 -2.90
CA THR A 73 8.53 2.72 -4.06
C THR A 73 8.06 2.11 -5.39
N VAL A 74 7.28 1.03 -5.36
CA VAL A 74 6.91 0.26 -6.55
C VAL A 74 5.41 0.40 -6.84
N LYS A 75 5.07 0.61 -8.13
CA LYS A 75 3.70 0.58 -8.64
C LYS A 75 3.12 -0.84 -8.51
N PRO A 76 1.93 -1.02 -7.90
CA PRO A 76 1.31 -2.32 -7.76
C PRO A 76 0.83 -2.86 -9.11
N LYS A 77 0.63 -4.17 -9.19
CA LYS A 77 -0.24 -4.76 -10.22
C LYS A 77 -1.68 -4.72 -9.74
N ILE A 78 -2.58 -4.30 -10.62
CA ILE A 78 -4.00 -4.12 -10.30
C ILE A 78 -4.78 -5.05 -11.23
N PHE A 79 -5.63 -5.88 -10.63
CA PHE A 79 -6.50 -6.81 -11.34
C PHE A 79 -7.95 -6.55 -10.97
N GLU A 80 -8.85 -6.76 -11.91
CA GLU A 80 -10.27 -6.89 -11.60
C GLU A 80 -10.56 -8.24 -10.96
N SER A 81 -11.73 -8.37 -10.33
CA SER A 81 -12.21 -9.61 -9.69
C SER A 81 -12.29 -10.82 -10.63
N ASP A 82 -12.39 -10.59 -11.95
CA ASP A 82 -12.38 -11.65 -12.97
C ASP A 82 -10.97 -12.00 -13.47
N GLY A 83 -9.93 -11.36 -12.93
CA GLY A 83 -8.53 -11.57 -13.28
C GLY A 83 -7.99 -10.65 -14.39
N THR A 84 -8.79 -9.74 -14.93
CA THR A 84 -8.34 -8.77 -15.95
C THR A 84 -7.27 -7.83 -15.40
N ASP A 85 -6.11 -7.73 -16.04
CA ASP A 85 -5.04 -6.79 -15.65
C ASP A 85 -5.37 -5.37 -16.11
N ILE A 86 -5.56 -4.48 -15.13
CA ILE A 86 -5.89 -3.07 -15.31
C ILE A 86 -4.78 -2.14 -14.78
N SER A 87 -3.57 -2.66 -14.56
CA SER A 87 -2.44 -1.90 -13.98
C SER A 87 -2.10 -0.62 -14.75
N LYS A 88 -2.35 -0.61 -16.06
CA LYS A 88 -2.13 0.57 -16.92
C LYS A 88 -3.04 1.76 -16.57
N TYR A 89 -4.22 1.50 -15.99
CA TYR A 89 -5.18 2.53 -15.58
C TYR A 89 -4.91 3.11 -14.19
N GLY A 90 -3.92 2.55 -13.46
CA GLY A 90 -3.45 3.10 -12.19
C GLY A 90 -2.66 4.40 -12.39
N VAL A 91 -3.23 5.50 -11.91
CA VAL A 91 -2.66 6.85 -11.91
C VAL A 91 -2.06 7.12 -10.53
N GLY A 92 -0.74 7.35 -10.51
CA GLY A 92 0.00 7.66 -9.30
C GLY A 92 -0.15 9.11 -8.85
N PHE A 93 0.34 9.41 -7.65
CA PHE A 93 0.28 10.75 -7.07
C PHE A 93 1.08 11.78 -7.87
N ASN A 94 2.32 11.45 -8.26
CA ASN A 94 3.17 12.28 -9.10
C ASN A 94 4.25 11.44 -9.84
N PRO A 95 5.03 12.01 -10.77
CA PRO A 95 6.04 11.26 -11.52
C PRO A 95 7.12 10.57 -10.66
N SER A 96 7.39 11.10 -9.47
CA SER A 96 8.43 10.61 -8.56
C SER A 96 7.90 9.64 -7.49
N ALA A 97 6.57 9.55 -7.31
CA ALA A 97 5.93 8.70 -6.31
C ALA A 97 4.55 8.25 -6.78
N PHE A 98 4.36 6.92 -6.88
CA PHE A 98 3.05 6.37 -7.24
C PHE A 98 2.01 6.59 -6.14
N TRP A 99 2.40 6.46 -4.87
CA TRP A 99 1.48 6.50 -3.74
C TRP A 99 1.36 7.90 -3.15
N SER A 100 0.14 8.33 -2.85
CA SER A 100 -0.13 9.48 -2.00
C SER A 100 -0.34 9.00 -0.57
N LYS A 101 0.45 9.50 0.39
CA LYS A 101 0.27 9.20 1.81
C LYS A 101 -0.59 10.26 2.46
N GLY A 102 -1.60 9.83 3.22
CA GLY A 102 -2.55 10.71 3.88
C GLY A 102 -2.89 10.24 5.29
N LYS A 103 -3.61 11.12 5.99
CA LYS A 103 -4.12 10.90 7.34
C LYS A 103 -5.60 11.25 7.38
N PHE A 104 -6.35 10.58 8.24
CA PHE A 104 -7.76 10.86 8.49
C PHE A 104 -8.01 10.86 9.99
N ALA A 105 -8.46 12.00 10.50
CA ALA A 105 -8.82 12.19 11.89
C ALA A 105 -10.30 11.92 12.09
N PHE A 106 -10.64 11.02 13.02
CA PHE A 106 -12.01 10.82 13.45
C PHE A 106 -12.40 11.91 14.43
N ILE A 107 -13.38 12.72 14.04
CA ILE A 107 -13.92 13.79 14.88
C ILE A 107 -15.12 13.22 15.62
N ASP A 108 -15.09 13.28 16.94
CA ASP A 108 -16.30 13.08 17.72
C ASP A 108 -17.17 14.33 17.61
N MET A 109 -18.35 14.16 16.99
CA MET A 109 -19.31 15.25 16.75
C MET A 109 -19.85 15.86 18.05
N ALA A 110 -19.81 15.13 19.17
CA ALA A 110 -20.26 15.63 20.47
C ALA A 110 -19.22 16.52 21.16
N SER A 111 -17.94 16.15 21.09
CA SER A 111 -16.86 16.86 21.79
C SER A 111 -16.04 17.81 20.90
N LYS A 112 -16.20 17.74 19.56
CA LYS A 112 -15.36 18.44 18.56
C LYS A 112 -13.86 18.16 18.71
N HIS A 113 -13.48 17.13 19.45
CA HIS A 113 -12.09 16.70 19.60
C HIS A 113 -11.80 15.53 18.66
N THR A 114 -10.58 15.54 18.10
CA THR A 114 -10.03 14.37 17.42
C THR A 114 -9.83 13.27 18.45
N THR A 115 -10.49 12.14 18.26
CA THR A 115 -10.40 11.02 19.20
C THR A 115 -9.35 10.01 18.77
N LYS A 116 -9.18 9.81 17.45
CA LYS A 116 -8.23 8.85 16.86
C LYS A 116 -7.84 9.31 15.45
N GLU A 117 -6.64 8.96 15.00
CA GLU A 117 -6.20 9.19 13.62
C GLU A 117 -5.81 7.87 12.95
N ILE A 118 -6.03 7.79 11.64
CA ILE A 118 -5.50 6.70 10.79
C ILE A 118 -4.63 7.25 9.68
N GLU A 119 -3.68 6.43 9.24
CA GLU A 119 -2.87 6.70 8.07
C GLU A 119 -3.29 5.78 6.91
N TYR A 120 -3.15 6.27 5.69
CA TYR A 120 -3.46 5.51 4.48
C TYR A 120 -2.53 5.86 3.33
N LEU A 121 -2.40 4.94 2.38
CA LEU A 121 -1.87 5.19 1.04
C LEU A 121 -3.02 5.26 0.06
N SER A 122 -2.89 6.08 -0.98
CA SER A 122 -3.91 6.19 -2.01
C SER A 122 -3.34 6.40 -3.40
N PHE A 123 -4.10 5.97 -4.39
CA PHE A 123 -3.88 6.21 -5.82
C PHE A 123 -5.23 6.16 -6.53
N LEU A 124 -5.26 6.48 -7.83
CA LEU A 124 -6.48 6.50 -8.61
C LEU A 124 -6.48 5.42 -9.71
N ILE A 125 -7.63 4.85 -10.00
CA ILE A 125 -7.88 4.08 -11.22
C ILE A 125 -8.76 4.93 -12.15
N SER A 126 -8.26 5.24 -13.35
CA SER A 126 -9.00 5.99 -14.38
C SER A 126 -8.89 5.31 -15.74
N HIS A 127 -10.04 5.03 -16.37
CA HIS A 127 -10.13 4.34 -17.66
C HIS A 127 -10.03 5.28 -18.88
N SER A 128 -10.11 6.59 -18.69
CA SER A 128 -9.94 7.58 -19.75
C SER A 128 -8.85 8.62 -19.41
N SER A 129 -8.14 9.07 -20.45
CA SER A 129 -7.23 10.22 -20.40
C SER A 129 -8.04 11.51 -20.60
N GLY A 130 -8.84 11.90 -19.62
CA GLY A 130 -9.63 13.12 -19.75
C GLY A 130 -10.88 13.21 -18.89
N ASP A 131 -11.31 12.12 -18.24
CA ASP A 131 -12.28 12.27 -17.17
C ASP A 131 -11.63 13.13 -16.10
N GLU A 132 -12.22 14.31 -15.86
CA GLU A 132 -12.06 15.00 -14.61
C GLU A 132 -12.21 13.93 -13.54
N VAL A 133 -11.07 13.57 -12.96
CA VAL A 133 -11.04 12.87 -11.71
C VAL A 133 -11.84 13.80 -10.83
N LYS A 134 -13.12 13.49 -10.63
CA LYS A 134 -13.85 13.98 -9.49
C LYS A 134 -12.90 13.63 -8.37
N THR A 135 -12.17 14.64 -7.91
CA THR A 135 -11.55 14.68 -6.61
C THR A 135 -12.71 14.30 -5.74
N ALA A 136 -12.83 13.00 -5.45
CA ALA A 136 -13.90 12.48 -4.65
C ALA A 136 -13.74 13.28 -3.37
N ASN A 137 -14.67 14.22 -3.19
CA ASN A 137 -14.81 15.05 -2.01
C ASN A 137 -14.47 14.15 -0.84
N GLY A 138 -13.48 14.56 -0.04
CA GLY A 138 -12.76 13.69 0.90
C GLY A 138 -13.67 12.60 1.44
N ILE A 139 -13.43 11.36 1.00
CA ILE A 139 -14.24 10.23 1.44
C ILE A 139 -14.26 10.25 2.97
N ASN A 140 -15.46 10.25 3.54
CA ASN A 140 -15.61 10.16 4.97
C ASN A 140 -15.31 8.72 5.39
N LEU A 141 -14.07 8.46 5.79
CA LEU A 141 -13.65 7.14 6.22
C LEU A 141 -14.31 6.71 7.53
N ASN A 142 -14.97 7.61 8.28
CA ASN A 142 -15.58 7.33 9.59
C ASN A 142 -16.56 6.16 9.60
N GLU A 143 -17.29 5.93 8.49
CA GLU A 143 -18.31 4.88 8.41
C GLU A 143 -17.95 3.75 7.45
N LEU A 144 -16.85 3.90 6.70
CA LEU A 144 -16.50 2.98 5.61
C LEU A 144 -15.38 2.01 5.98
N VAL A 145 -14.55 2.38 6.96
CA VAL A 145 -13.45 1.55 7.42
C VAL A 145 -13.91 0.55 8.47
N ASP A 146 -13.33 -0.63 8.45
CA ASP A 146 -13.55 -1.65 9.46
C ASP A 146 -12.66 -1.35 10.67
N HIS A 147 -13.27 -0.76 11.70
CA HIS A 147 -12.61 -0.35 12.95
C HIS A 147 -11.88 -1.50 13.67
N SER A 148 -12.23 -2.76 13.40
CA SER A 148 -11.54 -3.93 14.00
C SER A 148 -10.16 -4.20 13.39
N LYS A 149 -9.89 -3.67 12.20
CA LYS A 149 -8.67 -3.94 11.42
C LYS A 149 -7.68 -2.78 11.46
N ILE A 150 -8.05 -1.65 12.04
CA ILE A 150 -7.34 -0.39 11.91
C ILE A 150 -6.24 -0.26 12.94
N PHE A 151 -5.09 0.28 12.51
CA PHE A 151 -4.09 0.81 13.41
C PHE A 151 -4.34 2.30 13.68
N TYR A 152 -4.78 2.60 14.90
CA TYR A 152 -4.95 3.99 15.35
C TYR A 152 -3.62 4.57 15.83
N ARG A 153 -3.37 5.82 15.48
CA ARG A 153 -2.30 6.64 16.05
C ARG A 153 -2.85 7.71 16.99
#